data_AF-A0A6B2DSQ2-F1
#
_entry.id   AF-A0A6B2DSQ2-F1
#
_cell.length_a   1.000
_cell.length_b   1.000
_cell.length_c   1.000
_cell.angle_alpha   90.00
_cell.angle_beta   90.00
_cell.angle_gamma   90.00
#
_symmetry.space_group_name_H-M   'P 1'
#
loop_
_entity.id
_entity.type
_entity.pdbx_description
1 polymer ?
#
loop_
_entity_poly.entity_id
_entity_poly.type
_entity_poly.pdbx_seq_one_letter_code
_entity_poly.pdbx_strand_id
1 'polypeptide(L)'
;APGRDPVALARCVEGLRREPFAPRVGTLTVPTRFVAGRDDPVSQGIETLVPLVPGSELLLVPGDHGGALRGTPFRTAALTFLDPEGGTFT
;
A
#
# COMPACT_ATOMS: atom_id res chain seq x y z
N ALA A 1 -25.77 -9.67 -0.66
CA ALA A 1 -26.18 -9.35 -2.05
C ALA A 1 -26.19 -10.65 -2.84
N PRO A 2 -27.12 -10.82 -3.80
CA PRO A 2 -27.11 -11.98 -4.70
C PRO A 2 -25.71 -12.20 -5.29
N GLY A 3 -25.25 -13.45 -5.35
CA GLY A 3 -23.91 -13.81 -5.86
C GLY A 3 -22.75 -13.72 -4.86
N ARG A 4 -22.99 -13.40 -3.58
CA ARG A 4 -21.95 -13.47 -2.52
C ARG A 4 -22.08 -14.75 -1.72
N ASP A 5 -21.03 -15.55 -1.68
CA ASP A 5 -20.90 -16.72 -0.80
C ASP A 5 -19.96 -16.38 0.39
N PRO A 6 -20.52 -16.11 1.59
CA PRO A 6 -19.72 -15.77 2.76
C PRO A 6 -18.87 -16.94 3.27
N VAL A 7 -19.30 -18.20 3.03
CA VAL A 7 -18.54 -19.38 3.43
C VAL A 7 -17.30 -19.52 2.55
N ALA A 8 -17.46 -19.37 1.24
CA ALA A 8 -16.33 -19.35 0.31
C ALA A 8 -15.36 -18.20 0.63
N LEU A 9 -15.87 -16.99 0.91
CA LEU A 9 -15.03 -15.86 1.32
C LEU A 9 -14.24 -16.15 2.60
N ALA A 10 -14.89 -16.72 3.62
CA ALA A 10 -14.21 -17.09 4.86
C ALA A 10 -13.10 -18.13 4.60
N ARG A 11 -13.33 -19.11 3.72
CA ARG A 11 -12.31 -20.08 3.32
C ARG A 11 -11.12 -19.42 2.61
N CYS A 12 -11.37 -18.41 1.77
CA CYS A 12 -10.30 -17.63 1.15
C CYS A 12 -9.48 -16.87 2.21
N VAL A 13 -10.12 -16.22 3.18
CA VAL A 13 -9.44 -15.51 4.28
C VAL A 13 -8.56 -16.47 5.09
N GLU A 14 -9.09 -17.64 5.45
CA GLU A 14 -8.31 -18.67 6.15
C GLU A 14 -7.18 -19.25 5.28
N GLY A 15 -7.38 -19.33 3.97
CA GLY A 15 -6.32 -19.66 3.00
C GLY A 15 -5.18 -18.65 3.06
N LEU A 16 -5.49 -17.36 2.93
CA LEU A 16 -4.50 -16.28 2.97
C LEU A 16 -3.73 -16.22 4.30
N ARG A 17 -4.37 -16.61 5.42
CA ARG A 17 -3.73 -16.67 6.73
C ARG A 17 -2.74 -17.83 6.91
N ARG A 18 -2.84 -18.90 6.11
CA ARG A 18 -1.98 -20.09 6.28
C ARG A 18 -0.51 -19.83 6.01
N GLU A 19 -0.22 -18.82 5.20
CA GLU A 19 1.14 -18.47 4.82
C GLU A 19 1.40 -17.03 5.28
N PRO A 20 1.91 -16.84 6.51
CA PRO A 20 2.11 -15.51 7.06
C PRO A 20 3.09 -14.72 6.21
N PHE A 21 2.79 -13.44 6.00
CA PHE A 21 3.72 -12.52 5.39
C PHE A 21 4.97 -12.40 6.29
N ALA A 22 6.12 -12.88 5.79
CA ALA A 22 7.39 -12.90 6.49
C ALA A 22 8.46 -12.11 5.70
N PRO A 23 8.34 -10.77 5.65
CA PRO A 23 9.26 -9.94 4.88
C PRO A 23 10.67 -9.99 5.47
N ARG A 24 11.67 -9.97 4.59
CA ARG A 24 13.09 -9.91 4.98
C ARG A 24 13.73 -8.66 4.40
N VAL A 25 14.59 -8.03 5.18
CA VAL A 25 15.33 -6.83 4.78
C VAL A 25 16.05 -7.08 3.45
N GLY A 26 15.94 -6.14 2.51
CA GLY A 26 16.68 -6.17 1.25
C GLY A 26 16.14 -7.16 0.21
N THR A 27 14.99 -7.81 0.47
CA THR A 27 14.32 -8.65 -0.55
C THR A 27 13.80 -7.79 -1.71
N LEU A 28 13.31 -6.59 -1.41
CA LEU A 28 12.94 -5.59 -2.42
C LEU A 28 14.15 -4.67 -2.65
N THR A 29 14.62 -4.63 -3.89
CA THR A 29 15.79 -3.83 -4.31
C THR A 29 15.43 -2.73 -5.31
N VAL A 30 14.17 -2.65 -5.72
CA VAL A 30 13.68 -1.60 -6.61
C VAL A 30 13.33 -0.34 -5.79
N PRO A 31 13.45 0.87 -6.37
CA PRO A 31 12.93 2.09 -5.74
C PRO A 31 11.49 1.87 -5.29
N THR A 32 11.18 2.27 -4.05
CA THR A 32 9.89 1.98 -3.43
C THR A 32 9.43 3.17 -2.60
N ARG A 33 8.18 3.61 -2.79
CA ARG A 33 7.49 4.58 -1.93
C ARG A 33 6.30 3.92 -1.27
N PHE A 34 6.23 3.98 0.06
CA PHE A 34 5.04 3.61 0.81
C PHE A 34 4.12 4.82 0.93
N VAL A 35 2.83 4.62 0.66
CA VAL A 35 1.80 5.66 0.82
C VAL A 35 0.58 5.04 1.50
N ALA A 36 0.09 5.68 2.57
CA ALA A 36 -1.07 5.22 3.33
C ALA A 36 -1.96 6.39 3.76
N GLY A 37 -3.25 6.11 3.96
CA GLY A 37 -4.19 7.04 4.55
C GLY A 37 -3.93 7.22 6.04
N ARG A 38 -4.03 8.45 6.56
CA ARG A 38 -3.90 8.74 8.00
C ARG A 38 -5.00 8.06 8.82
N ASP A 39 -6.17 7.86 8.22
CA ASP A 39 -7.35 7.30 8.86
C ASP A 39 -7.64 5.87 8.35
N ASP A 40 -6.65 5.21 7.72
CA ASP A 40 -6.80 3.88 7.12
C ASP A 40 -6.54 2.76 8.15
N PRO A 41 -7.58 2.06 8.64
CA PRO A 41 -7.40 0.96 9.58
C PRO A 41 -6.78 -0.29 8.93
N VAL A 42 -6.82 -0.41 7.60
CA VAL A 42 -6.36 -1.61 6.87
C VAL A 42 -4.84 -1.60 6.71
N SER A 43 -4.21 -0.43 6.57
CA SER A 43 -2.77 -0.27 6.39
C SER A 43 -2.00 0.09 7.67
N GLN A 44 -2.63 -0.07 8.84
CA GLN A 44 -1.97 0.12 10.13
C GLN A 44 -0.71 -0.75 10.24
N GLY A 45 0.38 -0.17 10.77
CA GLY A 45 1.67 -0.85 10.91
C GLY A 45 2.58 -0.76 9.68
N ILE A 46 2.21 -0.02 8.62
CA ILE A 46 3.03 0.18 7.43
C ILE A 46 4.44 0.72 7.73
N GLU A 47 4.60 1.51 8.79
CA GLU A 47 5.87 2.02 9.28
C GLU A 47 6.88 0.91 9.61
N THR A 48 6.40 -0.30 9.95
CA THR A 48 7.25 -1.46 10.22
C THR A 48 7.88 -2.04 8.96
N LEU A 49 7.35 -1.72 7.78
CA LEU A 49 7.85 -2.19 6.48
C LEU A 49 8.98 -1.31 5.93
N VAL A 50 8.99 -0.02 6.27
CA VAL A 50 9.98 0.95 5.76
C VAL A 50 11.42 0.51 6.03
N PRO A 51 11.81 0.04 7.24
CA PRO A 51 13.17 -0.43 7.50
C PRO A 51 13.56 -1.68 6.70
N LEU A 52 12.60 -2.41 6.14
CA LEU A 52 12.84 -3.64 5.39
C LEU A 52 13.20 -3.38 3.93
N VAL A 53 12.95 -2.16 3.43
CA VAL A 53 13.22 -1.76 2.05
C VAL A 53 14.20 -0.59 2.05
N PRO A 54 15.50 -0.84 1.82
CA PRO A 54 16.52 0.19 1.80
C PRO A 54 16.19 1.33 0.82
N GLY A 55 16.32 2.58 1.28
CA GLY A 55 16.02 3.76 0.47
C GLY A 55 14.54 4.05 0.24
N SER A 56 13.64 3.29 0.88
CA SER A 56 12.20 3.59 0.84
C SER A 56 11.82 4.71 1.80
N GLU A 57 10.69 5.36 1.51
CA GLU A 57 10.10 6.38 2.36
C GLU A 57 8.59 6.16 2.51
N LEU A 58 8.04 6.61 3.63
CA LEU A 58 6.60 6.59 3.90
C LEU A 58 6.00 8.00 3.74
N LEU A 59 4.87 8.09 3.06
CA LEU A 59 4.02 9.28 3.01
C LEU A 59 2.63 8.97 3.56
N LEU A 60 2.20 9.74 4.56
CA LEU A 60 0.83 9.67 5.07
C LEU A 60 -0.04 10.77 4.46
N VAL A 61 -1.07 10.37 3.72
CA VAL A 61 -2.03 11.27 3.07
C VAL A 61 -3.37 11.31 3.82
N PRO A 62 -4.19 12.36 3.70
CA PRO A 62 -5.53 12.38 4.30
C PRO A 62 -6.44 11.26 3.75
N GLY A 63 -7.34 10.74 4.58
CA GLY A 63 -8.41 9.82 4.19
C GLY A 63 -8.26 8.41 4.76
N ASP A 64 -9.38 7.68 4.70
CA ASP A 64 -9.44 6.24 4.98
C ASP A 64 -8.84 5.40 3.84
N HIS A 65 -8.93 4.08 3.93
CA HIS A 65 -8.41 3.15 2.92
C HIS A 65 -8.80 3.53 1.48
N GLY A 66 -10.07 3.90 1.28
CA GLY A 66 -10.59 4.25 -0.02
C GLY A 66 -10.33 5.70 -0.41
N GLY A 67 -10.37 6.61 0.55
CA GLY A 67 -10.17 8.05 0.37
C GLY A 67 -8.73 8.37 0.00
N ALA A 68 -7.78 7.73 0.67
CA ALA A 68 -6.35 7.90 0.38
C ALA A 68 -6.01 7.55 -1.07
N LEU A 69 -6.47 6.39 -1.56
CA LEU A 69 -6.19 5.90 -2.92
C LEU A 69 -6.83 6.76 -4.03
N ARG A 70 -7.99 7.36 -3.77
CA ARG A 70 -8.73 8.17 -4.75
C ARG A 70 -8.38 9.66 -4.68
N GLY A 71 -7.64 10.07 -3.64
CA GLY A 71 -7.32 11.47 -3.39
C GLY A 71 -6.21 12.01 -4.29
N THR A 72 -6.26 13.31 -4.58
CA THR A 72 -5.19 14.05 -5.24
C THR A 72 -3.81 13.82 -4.60
N PRO A 73 -3.65 13.79 -3.26
CA PRO A 73 -2.34 13.60 -2.64
C PRO A 73 -1.65 12.28 -3.02
N PHE A 74 -2.39 11.18 -3.12
CA PHE A 74 -1.84 9.90 -3.59
C PHE A 74 -1.42 9.98 -5.05
N ARG A 75 -2.26 10.57 -5.91
CA ARG A 75 -1.93 10.77 -7.32
C ARG A 75 -0.65 11.60 -7.49
N THR A 76 -0.52 12.70 -6.76
CA THR A 76 0.68 13.54 -6.79
C THR A 76 1.90 12.74 -6.34
N ALA A 77 1.81 12.01 -5.22
CA ALA A 77 2.92 11.20 -4.73
C ALA A 77 3.38 10.13 -5.74
N ALA A 78 2.42 9.48 -6.42
CA ALA A 78 2.72 8.49 -7.45
C ALA A 78 3.41 9.12 -8.66
N LEU A 79 2.91 10.26 -9.16
CA LEU A 79 3.51 10.95 -10.31
C LEU A 79 4.91 11.46 -9.99
N THR A 80 5.12 12.09 -8.84
CA THR A 80 6.45 12.53 -8.39
C THR A 80 7.42 11.37 -8.19
N PHE A 81 6.94 10.21 -7.75
CA PHE A 81 7.79 9.02 -7.61
C PHE A 81 8.22 8.45 -8.96
N LEU A 82 7.31 8.42 -9.94
CA LEU A 82 7.58 7.90 -11.29
C LEU A 82 8.40 8.87 -12.14
N ASP A 83 8.27 10.16 -11.87
CA ASP A 83 8.98 11.22 -12.58
C ASP A 83 9.45 12.31 -11.60
N PRO A 84 10.59 12.07 -10.94
CA PRO A 84 11.12 12.99 -9.93
C PRO A 84 11.57 14.34 -10.51
N GLU A 85 11.85 14.38 -11.82
CA GLU A 85 12.39 15.56 -12.51
C GLU A 85 11.30 16.39 -13.19
N GLY A 86 10.04 15.93 -13.20
CA GLY A 86 8.90 16.68 -13.72
C GLY A 86 8.84 16.70 -15.24
N GLY A 87 9.18 15.59 -15.89
CA GLY A 87 8.93 15.38 -17.31
C GLY A 87 7.46 15.62 -17.69
N THR A 88 7.27 16.33 -18.79
CA THR A 88 5.93 16.65 -19.31
C THR A 88 5.28 15.39 -19.86
N PHE A 89 4.39 14.75 -19.11
CA PHE A 89 3.47 13.75 -19.64
C PHE A 89 2.48 14.45 -20.58
N THR A 90 2.76 14.39 -21.89
CA THR A 90 1.89 14.94 -22.95
C THR A 90 0.96 13.84 -23.46
#